data_AF-A0A7C2EVC5-F1
#
_entry.id   AF-A0A7C2EVC5-F1
#
_cell.length_a   1.000
_cell.length_b   1.000
_cell.length_c   1.000
_cell.angle_alpha   90.00
_cell.angle_beta   90.00
_cell.angle_gamma   90.00
#
_symmetry.space_group_name_H-M   'P 1'
#
loop_
_entity.id
_entity.type
_entity.pdbx_description
1 polymer ?
#
loop_
_entity_poly.entity_id
_entity_poly.type
_entity_poly.pdbx_seq_one_letter_code
_entity_poly.pdbx_strand_id
1 'polypeptide(L)'
;MMQTIWSISYTQSDVNTIREQIVQDETAKRRWLLLALLITIGGLAVTVALLSTSYALYAQSASERDELAAENATLKKQGAEARQQIEAQNAREAKEAQSRAESQAALDSLRQQVLLAGASPSQAANFARMVYDLPGHQVELTGKPPDKLFRNWKIISGSTTEIYTLVGGFVDGKWVVYSNLIARR
;
A
#
# COMPACT_ATOMS: atom_id res chain seq x y z
N MET A 1 -67.90 31.94 87.76
CA MET A 1 -67.16 31.73 86.50
C MET A 1 -68.05 30.89 85.59
N MET A 2 -68.66 31.50 84.59
CA MET A 2 -69.59 30.82 83.67
C MET A 2 -69.02 30.96 82.27
N GLN A 3 -68.56 29.85 81.69
CA GLN A 3 -68.11 29.79 80.30
C GLN A 3 -69.33 29.79 79.38
N THR A 4 -69.50 30.84 78.58
CA THR A 4 -70.44 30.85 77.47
C THR A 4 -69.88 29.96 76.35
N ILE A 5 -70.44 28.77 76.21
CA ILE A 5 -70.20 27.90 75.06
C ILE A 5 -71.01 28.47 73.88
N TRP A 6 -70.32 29.01 72.88
CA TRP A 6 -70.92 29.41 71.62
C TRP A 6 -71.16 28.17 70.77
N SER A 7 -72.41 27.70 70.68
CA SER A 7 -72.79 26.67 69.73
C SER A 7 -73.02 27.30 68.36
N ILE A 8 -72.09 27.12 67.43
CA ILE A 8 -72.27 27.48 66.03
C ILE A 8 -73.19 26.44 65.39
N SER A 9 -74.43 26.79 65.09
CA SER A 9 -75.34 25.92 64.33
C SER A 9 -75.21 26.20 62.84
N TYR A 10 -74.68 25.25 62.09
CA TYR A 10 -74.64 25.33 60.63
C TYR A 10 -76.02 24.99 60.06
N THR A 11 -76.52 25.81 59.14
CA THR A 11 -77.72 25.45 58.39
C THR A 11 -77.37 24.41 57.32
N GLN A 12 -78.35 23.63 56.85
CA GLN A 12 -78.13 22.63 55.79
C GLN A 12 -77.55 23.26 54.51
N SER A 13 -77.84 24.54 54.27
CA SER A 13 -77.26 25.31 53.16
C SER A 13 -75.75 25.53 53.32
N ASP A 14 -75.28 25.83 54.53
CA ASP A 14 -73.87 26.04 54.83
C ASP A 14 -73.07 24.74 54.67
N VAL A 15 -73.64 23.63 55.14
CA VAL A 15 -73.03 22.29 55.02
C VAL A 15 -72.89 21.88 53.55
N ASN A 16 -73.89 22.16 52.72
CA ASN A 16 -73.83 21.87 51.28
C ASN A 16 -72.79 22.75 50.56
N THR A 17 -72.71 24.03 50.91
CA THR A 17 -71.73 24.96 50.33
C THR A 17 -70.30 24.54 50.65
N ILE A 18 -70.03 24.14 51.90
CA ILE A 18 -68.72 23.63 52.32
C ILE A 18 -68.37 22.34 51.57
N ARG A 19 -69.34 21.42 51.40
CA ARG A 19 -69.12 20.18 50.66
C ARG A 19 -68.78 20.45 49.19
N GLU A 20 -69.48 21.36 48.52
CA GLU A 20 -69.20 21.72 47.13
C GLU A 20 -67.81 22.35 46.98
N GLN A 21 -67.40 23.23 47.91
CA GLN A 21 -66.06 23.81 47.93
C GLN A 21 -64.96 22.75 48.10
N ILE A 22 -65.16 21.79 49.01
CA ILE A 22 -64.21 20.67 49.22
C ILE A 22 -64.08 19.84 47.94
N VAL A 23 -65.20 19.49 47.30
CA VAL A 23 -65.19 18.71 46.05
C VAL A 23 -64.50 19.47 44.91
N GLN A 24 -64.72 20.78 44.81
CA GLN A 24 -64.06 21.62 43.81
C GLN A 24 -62.54 21.71 44.06
N ASP A 25 -62.12 21.90 45.31
CA ASP A 25 -60.69 21.98 45.68
C ASP A 25 -59.98 20.63 45.46
N GLU A 26 -60.60 19.51 45.84
CA GLU A 26 -60.07 18.17 45.57
C GLU A 26 -59.96 17.89 44.06
N THR A 27 -60.95 18.30 43.28
CA THR A 27 -60.94 18.14 41.82
C THR A 27 -59.84 18.98 41.18
N ALA A 28 -59.65 20.22 41.64
CA ALA A 28 -58.57 21.10 41.18
C ALA A 28 -57.19 20.52 41.50
N LYS A 29 -56.98 20.01 42.72
CA LYS A 29 -55.74 19.34 43.13
C LYS A 29 -55.44 18.13 42.26
N ARG A 30 -56.44 17.28 41.97
CA ARG A 30 -56.27 16.13 41.07
C ARG A 30 -55.87 16.55 39.65
N ARG A 31 -56.45 17.63 39.11
CA ARG A 31 -56.07 18.16 37.78
C ARG A 31 -54.64 18.68 37.76
N TRP A 32 -54.22 19.43 38.78
CA TRP A 32 -52.84 19.90 38.89
C TRP A 32 -51.84 18.77 39.06
N LEU A 33 -52.18 17.75 39.86
CA LEU A 33 -51.35 16.55 39.99
C LEU A 33 -51.23 15.80 38.67
N LEU A 34 -52.31 15.67 37.90
CA LEU A 34 -52.27 15.05 36.57
C LEU A 34 -51.39 15.85 35.59
N LEU A 35 -51.49 17.18 35.59
CA LEU A 35 -50.64 18.04 34.76
C LEU A 35 -49.16 17.91 35.15
N ALA A 36 -48.85 17.95 36.44
CA ALA A 36 -47.48 17.78 36.94
C ALA A 36 -46.91 16.40 36.57
N LEU A 37 -47.74 15.35 36.64
CA LEU A 37 -47.35 14.00 36.25
C LEU A 37 -47.09 13.90 34.74
N LEU A 38 -47.94 14.50 33.90
CA LEU A 38 -47.73 14.55 32.45
C LEU A 38 -46.44 15.29 32.07
N ILE A 39 -46.15 16.42 32.73
CA ILE A 39 -44.91 17.18 32.49
C ILE A 39 -43.70 16.35 32.91
N THR A 40 -43.75 15.69 34.06
CA THR A 40 -42.65 14.84 34.54
C THR A 40 -42.39 13.68 33.58
N ILE A 41 -43.45 13.00 33.11
CA ILE A 41 -43.32 11.90 32.13
C ILE A 41 -42.75 12.42 30.81
N GLY A 42 -43.25 13.56 30.31
CA GLY A 42 -42.74 14.18 29.09
C GLY A 42 -41.25 14.55 29.23
N GLY A 43 -40.87 15.15 30.35
CA GLY A 43 -39.47 15.46 30.66
C GLY A 43 -38.59 14.23 30.71
N LEU A 44 -39.07 13.13 31.31
CA LEU A 44 -38.34 11.88 31.39
C LEU A 44 -38.17 11.21 30.02
N ALA A 45 -39.18 11.27 29.16
CA ALA A 45 -39.10 10.75 27.79
C ALA A 45 -38.05 11.51 26.97
N VAL A 46 -38.02 12.84 27.08
CA VAL A 46 -37.04 13.69 26.38
C VAL A 46 -35.62 13.41 26.86
N THR A 47 -35.39 13.26 28.17
CA THR A 47 -34.05 12.97 28.68
C THR A 47 -33.56 11.60 28.23
N VAL A 48 -34.41 10.56 28.27
CA VAL A 48 -34.07 9.22 27.78
C VAL A 48 -33.73 9.26 26.29
N ALA A 49 -34.51 9.98 25.48
CA ALA A 49 -34.23 10.14 24.06
C ALA A 49 -32.84 10.77 23.82
N LEU A 50 -32.54 11.88 24.50
CA LEU A 50 -31.24 12.56 24.40
C LEU A 50 -30.05 11.68 24.81
N LEU A 51 -30.19 10.94 25.92
CA LEU A 51 -29.20 9.98 26.41
C LEU A 51 -28.94 8.85 25.41
N SER A 52 -29.99 8.33 24.78
CA SER A 52 -29.85 7.27 23.77
C SER A 52 -29.10 7.76 22.53
N THR A 53 -29.41 8.97 22.04
CA THR A 53 -28.73 9.56 20.89
C THR A 53 -27.28 9.90 21.18
N SER A 54 -26.97 10.43 22.36
CA SER A 54 -25.59 10.76 22.72
C SER A 54 -24.72 9.50 22.85
N TYR A 55 -25.27 8.42 23.42
CA TYR A 55 -24.56 7.14 23.51
C TYR A 55 -24.32 6.52 22.13
N ALA A 56 -25.31 6.55 21.24
CA ALA A 56 -25.18 6.05 19.88
C ALA A 56 -24.09 6.80 19.09
N LEU A 57 -24.09 8.14 19.17
CA LEU A 57 -23.06 8.98 18.53
C LEU A 57 -21.67 8.73 19.10
N TYR A 58 -21.56 8.56 20.43
CA TYR A 58 -20.29 8.24 21.07
C TYR A 58 -19.76 6.87 20.62
N ALA A 59 -20.61 5.84 20.65
CA ALA A 59 -20.25 4.48 20.22
C ALA A 59 -19.81 4.45 18.76
N GLN A 60 -20.51 5.15 17.88
CA GLN A 60 -20.13 5.28 16.47
C GLN A 60 -18.77 5.99 16.33
N SER A 61 -18.56 7.10 17.03
CA SER A 61 -17.29 7.85 16.95
C SER A 61 -16.08 7.06 17.48
N ALA A 62 -16.29 6.22 18.50
CA ALA A 62 -15.25 5.33 19.00
C ALA A 62 -14.91 4.25 17.97
N SER A 63 -15.93 3.64 17.36
CA SER A 63 -15.75 2.66 16.29
C SER A 63 -15.01 3.24 15.08
N GLU A 64 -15.40 4.42 14.60
CA GLU A 64 -14.74 5.09 13.47
C GLU A 64 -13.28 5.43 13.79
N ARG A 65 -12.96 5.79 15.03
CA ARG A 65 -11.57 6.02 15.46
C ARG A 65 -10.74 4.76 15.44
N ASP A 66 -11.29 3.64 15.90
CA ASP A 66 -10.60 2.35 15.90
C ASP A 66 -10.39 1.84 14.47
N GLU A 67 -11.38 2.02 13.60
CA GLU A 67 -11.28 1.70 12.17
C GLU A 67 -10.20 2.55 11.48
N LEU A 68 -10.22 3.87 11.67
CA LEU A 68 -9.20 4.77 11.14
C LEU A 68 -7.79 4.46 11.68
N ALA A 69 -7.68 4.03 12.93
CA ALA A 69 -6.40 3.61 13.52
C ALA A 69 -5.90 2.31 12.88
N ALA A 70 -6.80 1.34 12.64
CA ALA A 70 -6.49 0.09 11.95
C ALA A 70 -6.06 0.37 10.50
N GLU A 71 -6.80 1.19 9.76
CA GLU A 71 -6.46 1.59 8.40
C GLU A 71 -5.08 2.26 8.34
N ASN A 72 -4.81 3.23 9.22
CA ASN A 72 -3.50 3.86 9.30
C ASN A 72 -2.37 2.86 9.58
N ALA A 73 -2.59 1.87 10.44
CA ALA A 73 -1.62 0.82 10.69
C ALA A 73 -1.38 -0.05 9.46
N THR A 74 -2.43 -0.39 8.70
CA THR A 74 -2.29 -1.16 7.45
C THR A 74 -1.57 -0.36 6.36
N LEU A 75 -1.92 0.91 6.15
CA LEU A 75 -1.26 1.78 5.17
C LEU A 75 0.21 1.99 5.49
N LYS A 76 0.56 2.13 6.78
CA LYS A 76 1.97 2.21 7.21
C LYS A 76 2.73 0.91 6.91
N LYS A 77 2.12 -0.26 7.12
CA LYS A 77 2.73 -1.55 6.77
C LYS A 77 2.95 -1.68 5.26
N GLN A 78 1.91 -1.41 4.46
CA GLN A 78 2.00 -1.44 3.00
C GLN A 78 3.06 -0.45 2.47
N GLY A 79 3.13 0.75 3.03
CA GLY A 79 4.15 1.74 2.67
C GLY A 79 5.58 1.29 3.01
N ALA A 80 5.77 0.60 4.14
CA ALA A 80 7.07 0.04 4.51
C ALA A 80 7.48 -1.13 3.58
N GLU A 81 6.55 -2.03 3.27
CA GLU A 81 6.78 -3.15 2.35
C GLU A 81 7.11 -2.67 0.93
N ALA A 82 6.36 -1.68 0.42
CA ALA A 82 6.62 -1.10 -0.89
C ALA A 82 8.00 -0.43 -0.97
N ARG A 83 8.42 0.30 0.08
CA ARG A 83 9.77 0.89 0.14
C ARG A 83 10.86 -0.17 0.11
N GLN A 84 10.70 -1.25 0.89
CA GLN A 84 11.67 -2.35 0.88
C GLN A 84 11.77 -3.02 -0.50
N GLN A 85 10.65 -3.20 -1.20
CA GLN A 85 10.66 -3.76 -2.54
C GLN A 85 11.38 -2.85 -3.55
N ILE A 86 11.14 -1.53 -3.49
CA ILE A 86 11.82 -0.55 -4.35
C ILE A 86 13.32 -0.53 -4.05
N GLU A 87 13.73 -0.50 -2.79
CA GLU A 87 15.15 -0.53 -2.41
C GLU A 87 15.83 -1.82 -2.87
N ALA A 88 15.16 -2.97 -2.74
CA ALA A 88 15.67 -4.24 -3.21
C ALA A 88 15.80 -4.31 -4.75
N GLN A 89 14.84 -3.75 -5.49
CA GLN A 89 14.93 -3.65 -6.95
C GLN A 89 16.06 -2.71 -7.38
N ASN A 90 16.14 -1.52 -6.80
CA ASN A 90 17.21 -0.55 -7.10
C ASN A 90 18.60 -1.15 -6.84
N ALA A 91 18.76 -1.93 -5.76
CA ALA A 91 20.02 -2.60 -5.46
C ALA A 91 20.36 -3.70 -6.48
N ARG A 92 19.36 -4.40 -7.03
CA ARG A 92 19.57 -5.38 -8.12
C ARG A 92 19.93 -4.69 -9.42
N GLU A 93 19.19 -3.66 -9.81
CA GLU A 93 19.46 -2.88 -11.01
C GLU A 93 20.86 -2.23 -10.97
N ALA A 94 21.29 -1.71 -9.82
CA ALA A 94 22.63 -1.16 -9.66
C ALA A 94 23.73 -2.22 -9.88
N LYS A 95 23.55 -3.43 -9.33
CA LYS A 95 24.49 -4.55 -9.55
C LYS A 95 24.51 -5.00 -11.01
N GLU A 96 23.34 -5.09 -11.63
CA GLU A 96 23.22 -5.45 -13.05
C GLU A 96 23.80 -4.37 -13.97
N ALA A 97 23.62 -3.09 -13.65
CA ALA A 97 24.22 -1.98 -14.37
C ALA A 97 25.76 -2.01 -14.26
N GLN A 98 26.29 -2.26 -13.06
CA GLN A 98 27.73 -2.43 -12.86
C GLN A 98 28.28 -3.62 -13.65
N SER A 99 27.65 -4.79 -13.56
CA SER A 99 28.07 -5.98 -14.30
C SER A 99 28.01 -5.78 -15.82
N ARG A 100 26.99 -5.08 -16.32
CA ARG A 100 26.90 -4.68 -17.73
C ARG A 100 28.03 -3.73 -18.13
N ALA A 101 28.33 -2.71 -17.32
CA ALA A 101 29.42 -1.78 -17.58
C ALA A 101 30.79 -2.48 -17.61
N GLU A 102 31.04 -3.39 -16.67
CA GLU A 102 32.27 -4.21 -16.62
C GLU A 102 32.38 -5.11 -17.87
N SER A 103 31.28 -5.78 -18.25
CA SER A 103 31.24 -6.63 -19.44
C SER A 103 31.46 -5.84 -20.73
N GLN A 104 30.92 -4.62 -20.81
CA GLN A 104 31.06 -3.73 -21.95
C GLN A 104 32.49 -3.17 -22.05
N ALA A 105 33.09 -2.76 -20.93
CA ALA A 105 34.49 -2.34 -20.89
C ALA A 105 35.45 -3.49 -21.27
N ALA A 106 35.18 -4.72 -20.80
CA ALA A 106 35.94 -5.90 -21.18
C ALA A 106 35.83 -6.20 -22.68
N LEU A 107 34.61 -6.13 -23.24
CA LEU A 107 34.36 -6.24 -24.68
C LEU A 107 35.14 -5.19 -25.49
N ASP A 108 35.09 -3.91 -25.10
CA ASP A 108 35.79 -2.85 -25.81
C ASP A 108 37.32 -3.01 -25.76
N SER A 109 37.86 -3.45 -24.62
CA SER A 109 39.29 -3.78 -24.49
C SER A 109 39.70 -4.94 -25.41
N LEU A 110 38.87 -5.98 -25.53
CA LEU A 110 39.12 -7.14 -26.37
C LEU A 110 38.95 -6.80 -27.85
N ARG A 111 37.97 -5.96 -28.22
CA ARG A 111 37.78 -5.46 -29.59
C ARG A 111 39.06 -4.81 -30.12
N GLN A 112 39.70 -3.95 -29.33
CA GLN A 112 40.95 -3.30 -29.72
C GLN A 112 42.10 -4.30 -29.86
N GLN A 113 42.25 -5.24 -28.92
CA GLN A 113 43.32 -6.26 -28.97
C GLN A 113 43.18 -7.22 -30.14
N VAL A 114 41.95 -7.60 -30.48
CA VAL A 114 41.62 -8.46 -31.64
C VAL A 114 41.90 -7.74 -32.95
N LEU A 115 41.60 -6.44 -33.04
CA LEU A 115 41.89 -5.62 -34.23
C LEU A 115 43.39 -5.44 -34.49
N LEU A 116 44.20 -5.33 -33.44
CA LEU A 116 45.65 -5.12 -33.55
C LEU A 116 46.45 -6.40 -33.82
N ALA A 117 45.79 -7.52 -34.16
CA ALA A 117 46.42 -8.84 -34.37
C ALA A 117 47.25 -9.38 -33.18
N GLY A 118 47.09 -8.78 -32.00
CA GLY A 118 47.79 -9.13 -30.76
C GLY A 118 47.02 -10.06 -29.82
N ALA A 119 45.76 -10.39 -30.15
CA ALA A 119 44.95 -11.28 -29.32
C ALA A 119 45.48 -12.71 -29.32
N SER A 120 45.77 -13.23 -28.13
CA SER A 120 46.09 -14.64 -27.90
C SER A 120 44.89 -15.55 -28.25
N PRO A 121 45.12 -16.86 -28.52
CA PRO A 121 44.04 -17.79 -28.85
C PRO A 121 42.93 -17.86 -27.80
N SER A 122 43.25 -17.72 -26.51
CA SER A 122 42.27 -17.70 -25.42
C SER A 122 41.44 -16.41 -25.42
N GLN A 123 42.06 -15.26 -25.71
CA GLN A 123 41.35 -13.97 -25.82
C GLN A 123 40.40 -13.94 -27.01
N ALA A 124 40.80 -14.51 -28.15
CA ALA A 124 39.94 -14.63 -29.31
C ALA A 124 38.75 -15.59 -29.06
N ALA A 125 38.96 -16.67 -28.30
CA ALA A 125 37.87 -17.55 -27.88
C ALA A 125 36.90 -16.88 -26.90
N ASN A 126 37.42 -16.14 -25.91
CA ASN A 126 36.61 -15.32 -25.01
C ASN A 126 35.82 -14.26 -25.78
N PHE A 127 36.45 -13.58 -26.74
CA PHE A 127 35.79 -12.61 -27.61
C PHE A 127 34.65 -13.27 -28.41
N ALA A 128 34.87 -14.45 -29.01
CA ALA A 128 33.83 -15.17 -29.73
C ALA A 128 32.61 -15.48 -28.85
N ARG A 129 32.84 -15.93 -27.61
CA ARG A 129 31.75 -16.14 -26.64
C ARG A 129 31.04 -14.83 -26.30
N MET A 130 31.78 -13.78 -25.94
CA MET A 130 31.15 -12.51 -25.54
C MET A 130 30.35 -11.87 -26.67
N VAL A 131 30.77 -12.04 -27.94
CA VAL A 131 30.00 -11.59 -29.11
C VAL A 131 28.72 -12.42 -29.27
N TYR A 132 28.77 -13.73 -29.02
CA TYR A 132 27.58 -14.57 -29.02
C TYR A 132 26.60 -14.19 -27.90
N ASP A 133 27.08 -13.70 -26.75
CA ASP A 133 26.21 -13.27 -25.66
C ASP A 133 25.54 -11.89 -25.90
N LEU A 134 25.92 -11.17 -26.97
CA LEU A 134 25.28 -9.88 -27.34
C LEU A 134 23.94 -10.07 -28.06
N PRO A 135 22.99 -9.13 -27.91
CA PRO A 135 21.75 -9.12 -28.69
C PRO A 135 22.08 -8.97 -30.19
N GLY A 136 21.69 -9.97 -30.99
CA GLY A 136 22.00 -10.03 -32.43
C GLY A 136 23.34 -10.71 -32.76
N HIS A 137 24.05 -11.22 -31.75
CA HIS A 137 25.28 -12.02 -31.91
C HIS A 137 26.38 -11.34 -32.75
N GLN A 138 26.38 -10.00 -32.79
CA GLN A 138 27.21 -9.22 -33.69
C GLN A 138 27.91 -8.06 -32.98
N VAL A 139 29.04 -7.65 -33.53
CA VAL A 139 29.84 -6.52 -33.07
C VAL A 139 30.38 -5.72 -34.24
N GLU A 140 30.24 -4.40 -34.16
CA GLU A 140 30.88 -3.48 -35.10
C GLU A 140 32.36 -3.28 -34.74
N LEU A 141 33.20 -3.24 -35.76
CA LEU A 141 34.63 -3.03 -35.70
C LEU A 141 35.02 -1.80 -36.52
N THR A 142 36.00 -1.04 -36.03
CA THR A 142 36.50 0.19 -36.67
C THR A 142 37.44 -0.08 -37.85
N GLY A 143 37.90 -1.32 -38.03
CA GLY A 143 38.84 -1.69 -39.08
C GLY A 143 38.72 -3.16 -39.48
N LYS A 144 39.41 -3.56 -40.55
CA LYS A 144 39.38 -4.93 -41.05
C LYS A 144 39.96 -5.88 -39.98
N PRO A 145 39.19 -6.86 -39.49
CA PRO A 145 39.71 -7.87 -38.56
C PRO A 145 40.76 -8.76 -39.23
N PRO A 146 41.75 -9.28 -38.47
CA PRO A 146 42.74 -10.21 -39.01
C PRO A 146 42.10 -11.53 -39.47
N ASP A 147 42.53 -12.07 -40.61
CA ASP A 147 41.96 -13.32 -41.15
C ASP A 147 42.11 -14.52 -40.19
N LYS A 148 43.13 -14.50 -39.33
CA LYS A 148 43.36 -15.49 -38.27
C LYS A 148 42.26 -15.53 -37.21
N LEU A 149 41.35 -14.55 -37.20
CA LEU A 149 40.20 -14.51 -36.31
C LEU A 149 39.08 -15.46 -36.76
N PHE A 150 38.97 -15.72 -38.07
CA PHE A 150 37.90 -16.49 -38.68
C PHE A 150 38.19 -17.99 -38.66
N ARG A 151 38.13 -18.58 -37.46
CA ARG A 151 38.28 -20.02 -37.22
C ARG A 151 37.37 -20.44 -36.09
N ASN A 152 37.28 -21.75 -35.90
CA ASN A 152 36.54 -22.32 -34.78
C ASN A 152 37.33 -22.12 -33.47
N TRP A 153 36.69 -21.47 -32.52
CA TRP A 153 37.23 -21.18 -31.20
C TRP A 153 36.55 -22.07 -30.17
N LYS A 154 37.36 -22.86 -29.48
CA LYS A 154 36.90 -23.74 -28.41
C LYS A 154 37.05 -23.04 -27.06
N ILE A 155 35.96 -23.01 -26.28
CA ILE A 155 35.95 -22.53 -24.91
C ILE A 155 35.49 -23.65 -23.98
N ILE A 156 36.10 -23.73 -22.80
CA ILE A 156 35.67 -24.65 -21.74
C ILE A 156 35.04 -23.78 -20.66
N SER A 157 33.73 -23.93 -20.46
CA SER A 157 32.94 -23.21 -19.46
C SER A 157 32.39 -24.21 -18.46
N GLY A 158 33.07 -24.35 -17.32
CA GLY A 158 32.71 -25.36 -16.31
C GLY A 158 32.81 -26.78 -16.88
N SER A 159 31.68 -27.51 -16.89
CA SER A 159 31.59 -28.87 -17.43
C SER A 159 31.33 -28.94 -18.93
N THR A 160 31.06 -27.80 -19.59
CA THR A 160 30.68 -27.76 -21.01
C THR A 160 31.80 -27.20 -21.88
N THR A 161 32.01 -27.84 -23.04
CA THR A 161 32.84 -27.35 -24.13
C THR A 161 31.96 -26.73 -25.20
N GLU A 162 32.13 -25.44 -25.46
CA GLU A 162 31.41 -24.71 -26.50
C GLU A 162 32.38 -24.34 -27.62
N ILE A 163 31.93 -24.48 -28.87
CA ILE A 163 32.70 -24.17 -30.07
C ILE A 163 31.97 -23.05 -30.81
N TYR A 164 32.63 -21.90 -30.93
CA TYR A 164 32.14 -20.72 -31.61
C TYR A 164 32.87 -20.51 -32.94
N THR A 165 32.19 -20.06 -33.98
CA THR A 165 32.83 -19.52 -35.19
C THR A 165 32.57 -18.04 -35.32
N LEU A 166 33.61 -17.29 -35.66
CA LEU A 166 33.51 -15.88 -35.99
C LEU A 166 33.40 -15.74 -37.50
N VAL A 167 32.42 -14.97 -37.94
CA VAL A 167 32.17 -14.66 -39.36
C VAL A 167 32.26 -13.16 -39.55
N GLY A 168 33.12 -12.71 -40.46
CA GLY A 168 33.26 -11.30 -40.80
C GLY A 168 32.33 -10.91 -41.95
N GLY A 169 31.70 -9.76 -41.83
CA GLY A 169 30.95 -9.09 -42.89
C GLY A 169 31.35 -7.62 -42.99
N PHE A 170 31.08 -7.00 -44.14
CA PHE A 170 31.20 -5.55 -44.32
C PHE A 170 29.80 -5.02 -44.62
N VAL A 171 29.21 -4.29 -43.68
CA VAL A 171 27.82 -3.81 -43.73
C VAL A 171 27.84 -2.31 -43.46
N ASP A 172 27.18 -1.53 -44.31
CA ASP A 172 27.01 -0.08 -44.16
C ASP A 172 28.32 0.68 -43.91
N GLY A 173 29.40 0.29 -44.60
CA GLY A 173 30.70 0.95 -44.50
C GLY A 173 31.52 0.58 -43.27
N LYS A 174 31.05 -0.35 -42.43
CA LYS A 174 31.73 -0.84 -41.24
C LYS A 174 32.00 -2.34 -41.31
N TRP A 175 33.08 -2.77 -40.66
CA TRP A 175 33.31 -4.21 -40.46
C TRP A 175 32.43 -4.70 -39.31
N VAL A 176 31.73 -5.80 -39.51
CA VAL A 176 30.89 -6.44 -38.51
C VAL A 176 31.39 -7.88 -38.33
N VAL A 177 31.49 -8.33 -37.08
CA VAL A 177 31.79 -9.73 -36.77
C VAL A 177 30.59 -10.35 -36.08
N TYR A 178 30.15 -11.48 -36.62
CA TYR A 178 29.13 -12.33 -36.04
C TYR A 178 29.78 -13.49 -35.31
N SER A 179 29.20 -13.94 -34.21
CA SER A 179 29.58 -15.18 -33.55
C SER A 179 28.45 -16.18 -33.61
N ASN A 180 28.74 -17.39 -34.08
CA ASN A 180 27.79 -18.49 -34.13
C ASN A 180 28.27 -19.64 -33.26
N LEU A 181 27.39 -20.17 -32.40
CA LEU A 181 27.64 -21.40 -31.65
C LEU A 181 27.44 -22.61 -32.58
N ILE A 182 28.50 -23.36 -32.84
CA ILE A 182 28.49 -24.53 -33.73
C ILE A 182 28.20 -25.82 -32.97
N ALA A 183 28.77 -25.96 -31.77
CA ALA A 183 28.64 -27.16 -30.98
C ALA A 183 28.73 -26.88 -29.49
N ARG A 184 27.95 -27.62 -28.71
CA ARG A 184 28.00 -27.66 -27.25
C ARG A 184 28.13 -29.12 -26.84
N ARG A 185 29.18 -29.45 -26.11
CA ARG A 185 29.50 -30.81 -25.64
C ARG A 185 29.71 -30.83 -24.14
#